data_AF-A0A842Q8M0-F1
#
_entry.id   AF-A0A842Q8M0-F1
#
_cell.length_a   1.000
_cell.length_b   1.000
_cell.length_c   1.000
_cell.angle_alpha   90.00
_cell.angle_beta   90.00
_cell.angle_gamma   90.00
#
_symmetry.space_group_name_H-M   'P 1'
#
loop_
_entity.id
_entity.type
_entity.pdbx_description
1 polymer ?
#
loop_
_entity_poly.entity_id
_entity_poly.type
_entity_poly.pdbx_seq_one_letter_code
_entity_poly.pdbx_strand_id
1 'polypeptide(L)'
;MLNKIIEILSVPIMILNFVGGIIGGIWLAFLGEWTLIVIGVLFLFTSHWILSIFMMPNLLIAGIASQFYEKKNPLGHFFGFISQLYMNLLIISWCIFAFLVCSHFYSGEIGITYIPYLLWSWGMALGPWQFFASKEPDNEFSAITLFSASVFYFLFLISIFISPLFRLIITVIFGVVQLIILPIFNMYIANKLENY
;
A
#
# COMPACT_ATOMS: atom_id res chain seq x y z
N MET A 1 23.12 -0.12 -10.32
CA MET A 1 22.12 -1.19 -10.59
C MET A 1 20.79 -0.93 -9.89
N LEU A 2 20.78 -0.61 -8.59
CA LEU A 2 19.55 -0.29 -7.84
C LEU A 2 18.71 0.81 -8.51
N ASN A 3 19.34 1.93 -8.90
CA ASN A 3 18.63 3.03 -9.57
C ASN A 3 17.94 2.60 -10.88
N LYS A 4 18.55 1.70 -11.65
CA LYS A 4 17.92 1.16 -12.87
C LYS A 4 16.72 0.28 -12.55
N ILE A 5 16.76 -0.51 -11.47
CA ILE A 5 15.63 -1.34 -11.04
C ILE A 5 14.46 -0.46 -10.58
N ILE A 6 14.75 0.58 -9.80
CA ILE A 6 13.76 1.56 -9.35
C ILE A 6 13.12 2.24 -10.57
N GLU A 7 13.93 2.69 -11.53
CA GLU A 7 13.45 3.34 -12.75
C GLU A 7 12.54 2.40 -13.57
N ILE A 8 12.96 1.16 -13.80
CA ILE A 8 12.19 0.15 -14.54
C ILE A 8 10.85 -0.15 -13.87
N LEU A 9 10.79 -0.21 -12.53
CA LEU A 9 9.55 -0.47 -11.80
C LEU A 9 8.68 0.77 -11.64
N SER A 10 9.29 1.96 -11.58
CA SER A 10 8.58 3.22 -11.38
C SER A 10 7.66 3.56 -12.54
N VAL A 11 8.06 3.28 -13.79
CA VAL A 11 7.27 3.64 -14.97
C VAL A 11 5.94 2.86 -15.03
N PRO A 12 5.91 1.51 -14.93
CA PRO A 12 4.66 0.75 -14.88
C PRO A 12 3.78 1.16 -13.70
N ILE A 13 4.37 1.38 -12.52
CA ILE A 13 3.63 1.76 -11.32
C ILE A 13 3.00 3.14 -11.48
N MET A 14 3.73 4.11 -12.03
CA MET A 14 3.20 5.45 -12.30
C MET A 14 2.02 5.38 -13.28
N ILE A 15 2.15 4.59 -14.35
CA ILE A 15 1.06 4.37 -15.30
C ILE A 15 -0.14 3.75 -14.57
N LEU A 16 0.06 2.67 -13.80
CA LEU A 16 -1.04 2.02 -13.06
C LEU A 16 -1.68 2.95 -12.02
N ASN A 17 -0.90 3.77 -11.35
CA ASN A 17 -1.42 4.77 -10.40
C ASN A 17 -2.29 5.80 -11.10
N PHE A 18 -1.95 6.20 -12.32
CA PHE A 18 -2.71 7.20 -13.07
C PHE A 18 -3.95 6.62 -13.76
N VAL A 19 -3.82 5.47 -14.43
CA VAL A 19 -4.87 4.91 -15.29
C VAL A 19 -5.43 3.57 -14.85
N GLY A 20 -4.78 2.86 -13.93
CA GLY A 20 -5.15 1.48 -13.58
C GLY A 20 -6.59 1.36 -13.11
N GLY A 21 -6.99 2.20 -12.14
CA GLY A 21 -8.37 2.23 -11.65
C GLY A 21 -9.37 2.64 -12.75
N ILE A 22 -9.04 3.62 -13.58
CA ILE A 22 -9.94 4.12 -14.63
C ILE A 22 -10.16 3.04 -15.70
N ILE A 23 -9.09 2.44 -16.21
CA ILE A 23 -9.15 1.37 -17.21
C ILE A 23 -9.88 0.15 -16.65
N GLY A 24 -9.58 -0.25 -15.41
CA GLY A 24 -10.28 -1.34 -14.72
C GLY A 24 -11.78 -1.07 -14.60
N GLY A 25 -12.16 0.13 -14.16
CA GLY A 25 -13.56 0.52 -14.01
C GLY A 25 -14.34 0.57 -15.32
N ILE A 26 -13.75 1.16 -16.38
CA ILE A 26 -14.38 1.19 -17.71
C ILE A 26 -14.56 -0.23 -18.25
N TRP A 27 -13.56 -1.09 -18.09
CA TRP A 27 -13.64 -2.47 -18.55
C TRP A 27 -14.71 -3.26 -17.77
N LEU A 28 -14.76 -3.13 -16.44
CA LEU A 28 -15.82 -3.70 -15.62
C LEU A 28 -17.22 -3.24 -16.05
N ALA A 29 -17.36 -2.00 -16.52
CA ALA A 29 -18.64 -1.46 -16.98
C ALA A 29 -19.13 -2.20 -18.24
N PHE A 30 -18.21 -2.50 -19.17
CA PHE A 30 -18.51 -3.33 -20.34
C PHE A 30 -18.81 -4.79 -20.00
N LEU A 31 -18.24 -5.31 -18.90
CA LEU A 31 -18.55 -6.63 -18.38
C LEU A 31 -19.89 -6.68 -17.63
N GLY A 32 -20.53 -5.53 -17.39
CA GLY A 32 -21.80 -5.44 -16.68
C GLY A 32 -21.67 -5.41 -15.16
N GLU A 33 -20.45 -5.31 -14.62
CA GLU A 33 -20.14 -5.34 -13.18
C GLU A 33 -20.35 -3.97 -12.49
N TRP A 34 -21.52 -3.38 -12.72
CA TRP A 34 -21.87 -2.05 -12.21
C TRP A 34 -21.89 -1.98 -10.68
N THR A 35 -22.27 -3.07 -10.02
CA THR A 35 -22.27 -3.16 -8.56
C THR A 35 -20.87 -2.97 -7.99
N LEU A 36 -19.86 -3.65 -8.57
CA LEU A 36 -18.47 -3.54 -8.12
C LEU A 36 -17.90 -2.13 -8.35
N ILE A 37 -18.29 -1.48 -9.45
CA ILE A 37 -17.88 -0.10 -9.74
C ILE A 37 -18.48 0.86 -8.71
N VAL A 38 -19.78 0.79 -8.45
CA VAL A 38 -20.44 1.65 -7.45
C VAL A 38 -19.83 1.45 -6.07
N ILE A 39 -19.61 0.20 -5.68
CA ILE A 39 -18.93 -0.13 -4.41
C ILE A 39 -17.53 0.49 -4.37
N GLY A 40 -16.73 0.31 -5.42
CA GLY A 40 -15.38 0.85 -5.47
C GLY A 40 -15.34 2.38 -5.44
N VAL A 41 -16.24 3.07 -6.14
CA VAL A 41 -16.36 4.54 -6.11
C VAL A 41 -16.77 5.02 -4.72
N LEU A 42 -17.76 4.37 -4.10
CA LEU A 42 -18.17 4.67 -2.73
C LEU A 42 -16.98 4.49 -1.77
N PHE A 43 -16.25 3.38 -1.87
CA PHE A 43 -15.07 3.14 -1.04
C PHE A 43 -13.97 4.15 -1.28
N LEU A 44 -13.68 4.55 -2.53
CA LEU A 44 -12.68 5.59 -2.79
C LEU A 44 -13.05 6.90 -2.09
N PHE A 45 -14.34 7.26 -2.08
CA PHE A 45 -14.81 8.46 -1.39
C PHE A 45 -14.82 8.31 0.14
N THR A 46 -15.25 7.17 0.69
CA THR A 46 -15.35 6.98 2.15
C THR A 46 -14.06 6.50 2.80
N SER A 47 -13.13 5.95 2.02
CA SER A 47 -11.87 5.36 2.50
C SER A 47 -11.05 6.35 3.30
N HIS A 48 -11.00 7.62 2.90
CA HIS A 48 -10.18 8.60 3.60
C HIS A 48 -10.72 8.84 5.02
N TRP A 49 -12.04 8.75 5.26
CA TRP A 49 -12.61 8.85 6.61
C TRP A 49 -12.30 7.59 7.43
N ILE A 50 -12.51 6.42 6.83
CA ILE A 50 -12.29 5.12 7.46
C ILE A 50 -10.82 4.97 7.86
N LEU A 51 -9.90 5.24 6.93
CA LEU A 51 -8.47 5.20 7.15
C LEU A 51 -8.02 6.28 8.13
N SER A 52 -8.57 7.49 8.10
CA SER A 52 -8.26 8.51 9.11
C SER A 52 -8.60 8.04 10.52
N ILE A 53 -9.75 7.37 10.70
CA ILE A 53 -10.13 6.80 11.99
C ILE A 53 -9.13 5.72 12.41
N PHE A 54 -8.78 4.83 11.50
CA PHE A 54 -7.79 3.78 11.76
C PHE A 54 -6.36 4.30 11.94
N MET A 55 -6.03 5.49 11.46
CA MET A 55 -4.73 6.12 11.69
C MET A 55 -4.64 6.82 13.05
N MET A 56 -5.76 7.09 13.74
CA MET A 56 -5.72 7.76 15.06
C MET A 56 -4.88 7.02 16.11
N PRO A 57 -4.98 5.68 16.27
CA PRO A 57 -4.09 4.96 17.18
C PRO A 57 -2.60 5.15 16.84
N ASN A 58 -2.27 5.21 15.55
CA ASN A 58 -0.90 5.47 15.12
C ASN A 58 -0.40 6.85 15.58
N LEU A 59 -1.24 7.89 15.46
CA LEU A 59 -0.90 9.24 15.90
C LEU A 59 -0.58 9.30 17.40
N LEU A 60 -1.31 8.53 18.22
CA LEU A 60 -1.03 8.43 19.66
C LEU A 60 0.33 7.76 19.92
N ILE A 61 0.61 6.66 19.24
CA ILE A 61 1.89 5.92 19.39
C ILE A 61 3.06 6.79 18.91
N ALA A 62 2.90 7.47 17.76
CA ALA A 62 3.89 8.39 17.21
C ALA A 62 4.13 9.60 18.13
N GLY A 63 3.07 10.17 18.72
CA GLY A 63 3.18 11.26 19.68
C GLY A 63 3.87 10.84 20.99
N ILE A 64 3.65 9.61 21.46
CA ILE A 64 4.41 9.05 22.59
C ILE A 64 5.89 8.92 22.19
N ALA A 65 6.17 8.40 20.99
CA ALA A 65 7.54 8.28 20.50
C ALA A 65 8.27 9.64 20.48
N SER A 66 7.63 10.69 19.96
CA SER A 66 8.21 12.03 19.89
C SER A 66 8.58 12.60 21.28
N GLN A 67 7.73 12.40 22.29
CA GLN A 67 8.04 12.82 23.66
C GLN A 67 9.26 12.11 24.25
N PHE A 68 9.48 10.83 23.91
CA PHE A 68 10.68 10.10 24.34
C PHE A 68 11.93 10.52 23.56
N TYR A 69 11.78 10.86 22.27
CA TYR A 69 12.85 11.42 21.45
C TYR A 69 13.34 12.77 22.00
N GLU A 70 12.43 13.67 22.37
CA GLU A 70 12.78 14.96 23.01
C GLU A 70 13.61 14.78 24.29
N LYS A 71 13.34 13.70 25.03
CA LYS A 71 14.05 13.34 26.27
C LYS A 71 15.34 12.55 26.03
N LYS A 72 15.75 12.33 24.76
CA LYS A 72 16.88 11.48 24.35
C LYS A 72 16.82 10.06 24.94
N ASN A 73 15.62 9.55 25.14
CA ASN A 73 15.40 8.24 25.72
C ASN A 73 15.33 7.18 24.60
N PRO A 74 16.09 6.07 24.69
CA PRO A 74 16.07 5.00 23.67
C PRO A 74 14.70 4.35 23.46
N LEU A 75 13.75 4.50 24.41
CA LEU A 75 12.36 4.06 24.25
C LEU A 75 11.65 4.75 23.08
N GLY A 76 12.10 5.93 22.64
CA GLY A 76 11.58 6.62 21.45
C GLY A 76 11.68 5.75 20.20
N HIS A 77 12.80 5.05 20.00
CA HIS A 77 12.98 4.12 18.88
C HIS A 77 11.99 2.95 18.95
N PHE A 78 11.73 2.41 20.14
CA PHE A 78 10.78 1.31 20.31
C PHE A 78 9.35 1.72 19.95
N PHE A 79 8.86 2.86 20.45
CA PHE A 79 7.53 3.37 20.09
C PHE A 79 7.46 3.81 18.62
N GLY A 80 8.54 4.37 18.08
CA GLY A 80 8.67 4.62 16.65
C GLY A 80 8.53 3.34 15.81
N PHE A 81 9.03 2.20 16.30
CA PHE A 81 8.92 0.89 15.63
C PHE A 81 7.48 0.47 15.54
N ILE A 82 6.81 0.53 16.69
CA ILE A 82 5.42 0.11 16.81
C ILE A 82 4.53 1.00 15.95
N SER A 83 4.80 2.30 15.88
CA SER A 83 4.08 3.22 14.99
C SER A 83 4.24 2.82 13.52
N GLN A 84 5.47 2.61 13.05
CA GLN A 84 5.74 2.21 11.66
C GLN A 84 5.15 0.82 11.34
N LEU A 85 5.28 -0.13 12.27
CA LEU A 85 4.66 -1.45 12.17
C LEU A 85 3.14 -1.35 11.99
N TYR A 86 2.50 -0.55 12.83
CA TYR A 86 1.06 -0.37 12.81
C TYR A 86 0.60 0.22 11.47
N MET A 87 1.29 1.27 11.00
CA MET A 87 0.99 1.90 9.72
C MET A 87 1.12 0.90 8.56
N ASN A 88 2.21 0.13 8.52
CA ASN A 88 2.44 -0.85 7.46
C ASN A 88 1.44 -2.01 7.52
N LEU A 89 1.05 -2.46 8.71
CA LEU A 89 -0.05 -3.42 8.88
C LEU A 89 -1.36 -2.88 8.32
N LEU A 90 -1.65 -1.59 8.53
CA LEU A 90 -2.86 -0.97 8.00
C LEU A 90 -2.87 -0.97 6.47
N ILE A 91 -1.75 -0.60 5.85
CA ILE A 91 -1.57 -0.59 4.40
C ILE A 91 -1.76 -2.00 3.83
N ILE A 92 -1.09 -3.01 4.39
CA ILE A 92 -1.21 -4.40 3.94
C ILE A 92 -2.67 -4.87 4.08
N SER A 93 -3.29 -4.60 5.24
CA SER A 93 -4.67 -5.01 5.50
C SER A 93 -5.65 -4.37 4.51
N TRP A 94 -5.44 -3.10 4.16
CA TRP A 94 -6.25 -2.41 3.16
C TRP A 94 -6.05 -2.96 1.75
N CYS A 95 -4.81 -3.27 1.36
CA CYS A 95 -4.52 -3.92 0.08
C CYS A 95 -5.18 -5.30 -0.01
N ILE A 96 -5.11 -6.11 1.04
CA ILE A 96 -5.77 -7.41 1.11
C ILE A 96 -7.29 -7.23 1.02
N PHE A 97 -7.86 -6.29 1.76
CA PHE A 97 -9.28 -5.99 1.74
C PHE A 97 -9.76 -5.63 0.32
N ALA A 98 -9.10 -4.68 -0.35
CA ALA A 98 -9.43 -4.26 -1.71
C ALA A 98 -9.34 -5.42 -2.71
N PHE A 99 -8.30 -6.25 -2.60
CA PHE A 99 -8.17 -7.47 -3.40
C PHE A 99 -9.34 -8.42 -3.17
N LEU A 100 -9.64 -8.77 -1.91
CA LEU A 100 -10.70 -9.70 -1.57
C LEU A 100 -12.08 -9.23 -2.02
N VAL A 101 -12.38 -7.94 -1.89
CA VAL A 101 -13.64 -7.37 -2.40
C VAL A 101 -13.72 -7.59 -3.90
N CYS A 102 -12.68 -7.24 -4.68
CA CYS A 102 -12.74 -7.40 -6.13
C CYS A 102 -12.78 -8.88 -6.56
N SER A 103 -12.00 -9.74 -5.91
CA SER A 103 -11.98 -11.18 -6.19
C SER A 103 -13.31 -11.87 -5.89
N HIS A 104 -14.06 -11.39 -4.89
CA HIS A 104 -15.34 -11.98 -4.53
C HIS A 104 -16.41 -11.84 -5.62
N PHE A 105 -16.36 -10.75 -6.39
CA PHE A 105 -17.29 -10.52 -7.50
C PHE A 105 -16.93 -11.33 -8.75
N TYR A 106 -15.75 -11.96 -8.77
CA TYR A 106 -15.31 -12.74 -9.92
C TYR A 106 -15.71 -14.21 -9.79
N SER A 107 -16.49 -14.72 -10.75
CA SER A 107 -16.94 -16.12 -10.80
C SER A 107 -16.32 -16.94 -11.93
N GLY A 108 -15.36 -16.40 -12.67
CA GLY A 108 -14.74 -17.03 -13.83
C GLY A 108 -13.45 -17.79 -13.54
N GLU A 109 -12.82 -18.34 -14.59
CA GLU A 109 -11.48 -18.93 -14.53
C GLU A 109 -10.39 -17.86 -14.66
N ILE A 110 -9.35 -17.94 -13.81
CA ILE A 110 -8.23 -17.00 -13.80
C ILE A 110 -7.64 -16.86 -15.21
N GLY A 111 -7.82 -15.69 -15.83
CA GLY A 111 -7.39 -15.38 -17.19
C GLY A 111 -7.55 -13.90 -17.52
N ILE A 112 -7.67 -13.57 -18.80
CA ILE A 112 -7.75 -12.17 -19.27
C ILE A 112 -8.96 -11.44 -18.68
N THR A 113 -10.07 -12.15 -18.47
CA THR A 113 -11.29 -11.60 -17.85
C THR A 113 -11.12 -11.22 -16.38
N TYR A 114 -10.05 -11.66 -15.73
CA TYR A 114 -9.75 -11.33 -14.34
C TYR A 114 -8.92 -10.03 -14.20
N ILE A 115 -8.17 -9.65 -15.24
CA ILE A 115 -7.36 -8.41 -15.27
C ILE A 115 -8.16 -7.15 -14.86
N PRO A 116 -9.38 -6.89 -15.36
CA PRO A 116 -10.13 -5.69 -14.98
C PRO A 116 -10.45 -5.63 -13.47
N TYR A 117 -10.69 -6.77 -12.83
CA TYR A 117 -10.89 -6.85 -11.38
C TYR A 117 -9.61 -6.51 -10.61
N LEU A 118 -8.46 -6.98 -11.10
CA LEU A 118 -7.16 -6.68 -10.48
C LEU A 118 -6.79 -5.19 -10.64
N LEU A 119 -7.05 -4.61 -11.82
CA LEU A 119 -6.85 -3.18 -12.07
C LEU A 119 -7.77 -2.31 -11.22
N TRP A 120 -9.02 -2.73 -11.01
CA TRP A 120 -9.92 -2.06 -10.09
C TRP A 120 -9.44 -2.16 -8.63
N SER A 121 -8.98 -3.36 -8.22
CA SER A 121 -8.41 -3.58 -6.89
C SER A 121 -7.18 -2.70 -6.63
N TRP A 122 -6.37 -2.42 -7.65
CA TRP A 122 -5.25 -1.48 -7.59
C TRP A 122 -5.69 -0.08 -7.21
N GLY A 123 -6.70 0.44 -7.91
CA GLY A 123 -7.28 1.76 -7.61
C GLY A 123 -7.84 1.81 -6.19
N MET A 124 -8.63 0.80 -5.80
CA MET A 124 -9.23 0.71 -4.46
C MET A 124 -8.20 0.57 -3.34
N ALA A 125 -7.11 -0.17 -3.59
CA ALA A 125 -6.05 -0.42 -2.61
C ALA A 125 -5.17 0.82 -2.41
N LEU A 126 -4.64 1.39 -3.49
CA LEU A 126 -3.57 2.39 -3.40
C LEU A 126 -4.07 3.84 -3.52
N GLY A 127 -5.24 4.06 -4.13
CA GLY A 127 -5.81 5.40 -4.30
C GLY A 127 -5.94 6.19 -2.99
N PRO A 128 -6.48 5.60 -1.91
CA PRO A 128 -6.60 6.30 -0.63
C PRO A 128 -5.23 6.68 -0.02
N TRP A 129 -4.24 5.80 -0.14
CA TRP A 129 -2.89 6.05 0.35
C TRP A 129 -2.15 7.11 -0.46
N GLN A 130 -2.38 7.17 -1.77
CA GLN A 130 -1.88 8.24 -2.63
C GLN A 130 -2.48 9.60 -2.26
N PHE A 131 -3.76 9.64 -1.91
CA PHE A 131 -4.39 10.85 -1.40
C PHE A 131 -3.68 11.36 -0.13
N PHE A 132 -3.43 10.49 0.85
CA PHE A 132 -2.70 10.89 2.06
C PHE A 132 -1.25 11.33 1.75
N ALA A 133 -0.51 10.57 0.94
CA ALA A 133 0.86 10.93 0.57
C ALA A 133 0.91 12.29 -0.17
N SER A 134 -0.11 12.62 -0.98
CA SER A 134 -0.18 13.92 -1.66
C SER A 134 -0.36 15.12 -0.73
N LYS A 135 -0.80 14.89 0.52
CA LYS A 135 -0.91 15.93 1.55
C LYS A 135 0.39 16.17 2.31
N GLU A 136 1.37 15.29 2.14
CA GLU A 136 2.68 15.36 2.79
C GLU A 136 3.81 15.21 1.76
N PRO A 137 3.92 16.13 0.77
CA PRO A 137 4.87 15.98 -0.34
C PRO A 137 6.33 15.98 0.09
N ASP A 138 6.65 16.64 1.21
CA ASP A 138 8.01 16.73 1.76
C ASP A 138 8.36 15.53 2.67
N ASN A 139 7.43 14.59 2.89
CA ASN A 139 7.64 13.43 3.74
C ASN A 139 8.20 12.25 2.94
N GLU A 140 9.53 12.16 2.88
CA GLU A 140 10.25 11.07 2.20
C GLU A 140 9.84 9.68 2.72
N PHE A 141 9.57 9.54 4.01
CA PHE A 141 9.16 8.25 4.59
C PHE A 141 7.80 7.79 4.07
N SER A 142 6.85 8.72 3.89
CA SER A 142 5.54 8.43 3.32
C SER A 142 5.68 7.97 1.86
N ALA A 143 6.50 8.68 1.07
CA ALA A 143 6.78 8.34 -0.31
C ALA A 143 7.43 6.95 -0.46
N ILE A 144 8.44 6.64 0.35
CA ILE A 144 9.14 5.34 0.34
C ILE A 144 8.18 4.19 0.68
N THR A 145 7.37 4.37 1.73
CA THR A 145 6.40 3.35 2.17
C THR A 145 5.36 3.08 1.09
N LEU A 146 4.78 4.12 0.50
CA LEU A 146 3.79 4.00 -0.58
C LEU A 146 4.39 3.36 -1.85
N PHE A 147 5.61 3.77 -2.23
CA PHE A 147 6.29 3.17 -3.38
C PHE A 147 6.53 1.68 -3.16
N SER A 148 7.04 1.31 -1.98
CA SER A 148 7.23 -0.10 -1.61
C SER A 148 5.91 -0.87 -1.66
N ALA A 149 4.83 -0.32 -1.07
CA ALA A 149 3.51 -0.95 -1.11
C ALA A 149 3.02 -1.15 -2.56
N SER A 150 3.24 -0.15 -3.42
CA SER A 150 2.88 -0.22 -4.84
C SER A 150 3.66 -1.31 -5.59
N VAL A 151 4.98 -1.40 -5.39
CA VAL A 151 5.83 -2.43 -5.99
C VAL A 151 5.38 -3.82 -5.59
N PHE A 152 5.20 -4.06 -4.30
CA PHE A 152 4.83 -5.40 -3.83
C PHE A 152 3.41 -5.77 -4.19
N TYR A 153 2.47 -4.82 -4.14
CA TYR A 153 1.11 -5.09 -4.58
C TYR A 153 1.09 -5.40 -6.08
N PHE A 154 1.87 -4.70 -6.90
CA PHE A 154 2.03 -5.00 -8.33
C PHE A 154 2.55 -6.42 -8.57
N LEU A 155 3.63 -6.79 -7.88
CA LEU A 155 4.20 -8.14 -7.96
C LEU A 155 3.21 -9.20 -7.47
N PHE A 156 2.45 -8.91 -6.42
CA PHE A 156 1.40 -9.79 -5.93
C PHE A 156 0.32 -10.01 -6.99
N LEU A 157 -0.19 -8.95 -7.64
CA LEU A 157 -1.18 -9.07 -8.70
C LEU A 157 -0.67 -9.88 -9.89
N ILE A 158 0.58 -9.68 -10.31
CA ILE A 158 1.20 -10.48 -11.40
C ILE A 158 1.34 -11.95 -10.99
N SER A 159 1.72 -12.20 -9.74
CA SER A 159 1.98 -13.56 -9.24
C SER A 159 0.77 -14.49 -9.35
N ILE A 160 -0.44 -13.93 -9.40
CA ILE A 160 -1.70 -14.65 -9.58
C ILE A 160 -1.70 -15.47 -10.87
N PHE A 161 -1.08 -14.97 -11.95
CA PHE A 161 -1.07 -15.61 -13.27
C PHE A 161 0.06 -16.62 -13.46
N ILE A 162 0.99 -16.73 -12.51
CA ILE A 162 2.22 -17.53 -12.68
C ILE A 162 2.09 -18.88 -11.98
N SER A 163 2.08 -18.89 -10.64
CA SER A 163 1.92 -20.11 -9.87
C SER A 163 1.53 -19.83 -8.41
N PRO A 164 0.83 -20.76 -7.74
CA PRO A 164 0.49 -20.63 -6.33
C PRO A 164 1.73 -20.51 -5.42
N LEU A 165 2.82 -21.23 -5.74
CA LEU A 165 4.07 -21.18 -4.99
C LEU A 165 4.73 -19.80 -5.12
N PHE A 166 4.79 -19.25 -6.34
CA PHE A 166 5.35 -17.93 -6.57
C PHE A 166 4.53 -16.85 -5.83
N ARG A 167 3.20 -16.95 -5.85
CA ARG A 167 2.32 -16.06 -5.08
C ARG A 167 2.58 -16.12 -3.57
N LEU A 168 2.78 -17.31 -3.02
CA LEU A 168 3.12 -17.48 -1.60
C LEU A 168 4.45 -16.81 -1.28
N ILE A 169 5.48 -17.04 -2.11
CA ILE A 169 6.81 -16.43 -1.94
C ILE A 169 6.70 -14.90 -1.95
N ILE A 170 6.02 -14.31 -2.94
CA ILE A 170 5.85 -12.86 -3.02
C ILE A 170 5.09 -12.32 -1.81
N THR A 171 4.06 -13.02 -1.33
CA THR A 171 3.28 -12.61 -0.15
C THR A 171 4.14 -12.61 1.12
N VAL A 172 4.96 -13.65 1.30
CA VAL A 172 5.90 -13.74 2.43
C VAL A 172 6.95 -12.62 2.36
N ILE A 173 7.54 -12.40 1.18
CA ILE A 173 8.51 -11.31 0.98
C ILE A 173 7.86 -9.96 1.25
N PHE A 174 6.65 -9.71 0.76
CA PHE A 174 5.92 -8.48 1.00
C PHE A 174 5.71 -8.24 2.50
N GLY A 175 5.25 -9.26 3.23
CA GLY A 175 5.08 -9.20 4.67
C GLY A 175 6.40 -8.90 5.40
N VAL A 176 7.49 -9.61 5.06
CA VAL A 176 8.81 -9.39 5.69
C VAL A 176 9.35 -7.99 5.39
N VAL A 177 9.24 -7.53 4.14
CA VAL A 177 9.79 -6.23 3.75
C VAL A 177 9.00 -5.09 4.39
N GLN A 178 7.67 -5.16 4.37
CA GLN A 178 6.84 -4.12 4.96
C GLN A 178 6.83 -4.12 6.48
N LEU A 179 6.84 -5.29 7.13
CA LEU A 179 6.71 -5.37 8.58
C LEU A 179 8.06 -5.35 9.30
N ILE A 180 9.17 -5.67 8.65
CA ILE A 180 10.46 -5.78 9.34
C ILE A 180 11.47 -4.82 8.70
N ILE A 181 11.75 -4.99 7.41
CA ILE A 181 12.86 -4.29 6.76
C ILE A 181 12.60 -2.79 6.69
N LEU A 182 11.41 -2.37 6.24
CA LEU A 182 11.06 -0.96 6.08
C LEU A 182 11.04 -0.19 7.41
N PRO A 183 10.38 -0.68 8.48
CA PRO A 183 10.44 0.00 9.78
C PRO A 183 11.87 0.17 10.30
N ILE A 184 12.71 -0.87 10.18
CA ILE A 184 14.13 -0.79 10.60
C ILE A 184 14.90 0.22 9.74
N PHE A 185 14.66 0.21 8.42
CA PHE A 185 15.32 1.13 7.49
C PHE A 185 14.94 2.59 7.75
N ASN A 186 13.64 2.86 7.97
CA ASN A 186 13.15 4.21 8.27
C ASN A 186 13.75 4.75 9.58
N MET A 187 13.92 3.90 10.59
CA MET A 187 14.63 4.29 11.82
C MET A 187 16.10 4.57 11.60
N TYR A 188 16.77 3.73 10.82
CA TYR A 188 18.17 3.92 10.53
C TYR A 188 18.41 5.28 9.85
N ILE A 189 17.53 5.66 8.93
CA ILE A 189 17.55 7.00 8.31
C ILE A 189 17.27 8.09 9.35
N ALA A 190 16.22 7.95 10.16
CA ALA A 190 15.86 8.94 11.18
C ALA A 190 17.02 9.20 12.16
N ASN A 191 17.67 8.15 12.66
CA ASN A 191 18.83 8.28 13.56
C ASN A 191 20.02 8.95 12.88
N LYS A 192 20.20 8.75 11.57
CA LYS A 192 21.27 9.41 10.84
C LYS A 192 21.00 10.91 10.71
N LEU A 193 19.74 11.32 10.50
CA LEU A 193 19.35 12.73 10.40
C LEU A 193 19.47 13.48 11.73
N GLU A 194 19.19 12.84 12.88
CA GLU A 194 19.33 13.47 14.20
C GLU A 194 20.79 13.70 14.65
N ASN A 195 21.75 13.00 14.05
CA ASN A 195 23.18 13.08 14.40
C ASN A 195 23.99 14.04 13.51
N TYR A 196 23.34 14.77 12.59
CA TYR A 196 23.92 15.87 11.82
C TYR A 196 23.39 17.21 12.34
#